data_AF-A0A2N1F769-F1
#
_entry.id   AF-A0A2N1F769-F1
#
_cell.length_a   1.000
_cell.length_b   1.000
_cell.length_c   1.000
_cell.angle_alpha   90.00
_cell.angle_beta   90.00
_cell.angle_gamma   90.00
#
_symmetry.space_group_name_H-M   'P 1'
#
loop_
_entity.id
_entity.type
_entity.pdbx_description
1 polymer ?
#
loop_
_entity_poly.entity_id
_entity_poly.type
_entity_poly.pdbx_seq_one_letter_code
_entity_poly.pdbx_strand_id
1 'polypeptide(L)'
;MNAHEIDYRIFGEEMQYVEIELDPQEGVVAESGSFMMMNDDVKMNTIFGDGSNQETGLLGKIFSAGKRILTGESLFMTVFTNEGQGKKQVSFASPYPGKIVPIDLSEFGGKFICQKDAFLCAAKGVSIGIEFSKRLGRGLFGGEGFIMEKLEGDGMAFIHAGGTMAKKVLQPGEILKVDTGCIVGFTKNIDYDIEFVGGIKNTVFGGEGLFFAKLQGPGTVYIQSLPFSRLAGRVLAMAPQNGGDKGEGSILGGIGNILDGDNRF
;
A
#
# COMPACT_ATOMS: atom_id res chain seq x y z
N MET A 1 -1.41 -21.82 12.83
CA MET A 1 -1.35 -21.11 14.12
C MET A 1 -2.38 -20.02 14.05
N ASN A 2 -3.13 -19.78 15.13
CA ASN A 2 -4.01 -18.63 15.22
C ASN A 2 -3.16 -17.36 15.34
N ALA A 3 -3.66 -16.23 14.85
CA ALA A 3 -3.02 -14.95 15.06
C ALA A 3 -3.01 -14.59 16.55
N HIS A 4 -2.02 -13.81 16.95
CA HIS A 4 -1.93 -13.29 18.30
C HIS A 4 -3.09 -12.32 18.55
N GLU A 5 -3.68 -12.38 19.75
CA GLU A 5 -4.63 -11.37 20.21
C GLU A 5 -3.83 -10.13 20.59
N ILE A 6 -4.23 -8.94 20.14
CA ILE A 6 -3.50 -7.70 20.42
C ILE A 6 -4.45 -6.59 20.83
N ASP A 7 -4.08 -5.90 21.89
CA ASP A 7 -4.73 -4.67 22.33
C ASP A 7 -4.16 -3.47 21.55
N TYR A 8 -4.98 -2.43 21.32
CA TYR A 8 -4.51 -1.25 20.60
C TYR A 8 -5.18 0.05 21.04
N ARG A 9 -4.49 1.16 20.77
CA ARG A 9 -5.04 2.52 20.89
C ARG A 9 -4.61 3.37 19.70
N ILE A 10 -5.58 4.05 19.08
CA ILE A 10 -5.32 5.03 18.01
C ILE A 10 -5.25 6.42 18.64
N PHE A 11 -4.20 7.16 18.33
CA PHE A 11 -3.97 8.52 18.78
C PHE A 11 -4.09 9.50 17.61
N GLY A 12 -4.53 10.73 17.92
CA GLY A 12 -4.73 11.79 16.93
C GLY A 12 -6.12 11.77 16.28
N GLU A 13 -6.49 12.91 15.70
CA GLU A 13 -7.78 13.09 15.02
C GLU A 13 -7.63 13.08 13.50
N GLU A 14 -6.73 13.92 12.97
CA GLU A 14 -6.51 14.09 11.52
C GLU A 14 -5.20 13.47 11.02
N MET A 15 -4.23 13.29 11.91
CA MET A 15 -2.97 12.61 11.65
C MET A 15 -2.75 11.59 12.75
N GLN A 16 -2.96 10.32 12.41
CA GLN A 16 -3.06 9.26 13.39
C GLN A 16 -1.83 8.35 13.42
N TYR A 17 -1.53 7.84 14.61
CA TYR A 17 -0.67 6.68 14.81
C TYR A 17 -1.40 5.66 15.68
N VAL A 18 -1.03 4.38 15.57
CA VAL A 18 -1.57 3.30 16.39
C VAL A 18 -0.49 2.78 17.32
N GLU A 19 -0.82 2.66 18.60
CA GLU A 19 -0.01 1.96 19.60
C GLU A 19 -0.62 0.57 19.82
N ILE A 20 0.21 -0.45 19.66
CA ILE A 20 -0.13 -1.85 19.90
C ILE A 20 0.48 -2.26 21.23
N GLU A 21 -0.32 -2.88 22.08
CA GLU A 21 0.11 -3.46 23.34
C GLU A 21 0.28 -4.97 23.15
N LEU A 22 1.42 -5.47 23.60
CA LEU A 22 1.88 -6.85 23.44
C LEU A 22 2.13 -7.45 24.81
N ASP A 23 1.47 -8.57 25.12
CA ASP A 23 1.84 -9.42 26.23
C ASP A 23 3.18 -10.15 25.95
N PRO A 24 3.84 -10.73 26.97
CA PRO A 24 5.08 -11.46 26.78
C PRO A 24 4.95 -12.53 25.68
N GLN A 25 5.91 -12.57 24.75
CA GLN A 25 5.95 -13.42 23.56
C GLN A 25 4.96 -13.06 22.44
N GLU A 26 4.13 -12.03 22.63
CA GLU A 26 3.29 -11.54 21.54
C GLU A 26 4.07 -10.70 20.54
N GLY A 27 3.51 -10.58 19.34
CA GLY A 27 4.14 -9.78 18.31
C GLY A 27 3.19 -9.27 17.25
N VAL A 28 3.70 -8.30 16.52
CA VAL A 28 3.03 -7.60 15.43
C VAL A 28 3.97 -7.55 14.23
N VAL A 29 3.42 -7.68 13.03
CA VAL A 29 4.15 -7.58 11.77
C VAL A 29 3.83 -6.25 11.11
N ALA A 30 4.85 -5.57 10.56
CA ALA A 30 4.66 -4.31 9.85
C ALA A 30 5.62 -4.20 8.65
N GLU A 31 5.22 -3.42 7.65
CA GLU A 31 6.12 -3.06 6.55
C GLU A 31 7.19 -2.06 7.00
N SER A 32 8.32 -2.09 6.29
CA SER A 32 9.43 -1.18 6.56
C SER A 32 9.01 0.29 6.38
N GLY A 33 9.40 1.16 7.31
CA GLY A 33 9.11 2.59 7.24
C GLY A 33 7.87 3.06 8.00
N SER A 34 7.07 2.14 8.55
CA SER A 34 5.91 2.46 9.39
C SER A 34 6.22 2.59 10.88
N PHE A 35 7.36 2.04 11.33
CA PHE A 35 7.76 2.04 12.73
C PHE A 35 7.98 3.47 13.27
N MET A 36 7.37 3.77 14.41
CA MET A 36 7.50 5.07 15.09
C MET A 36 8.30 5.00 16.38
N MET A 37 7.87 4.16 17.34
CA MET A 37 8.52 4.03 18.66
C MET A 37 8.17 2.69 19.31
N MET A 38 8.99 2.22 20.25
CA MET A 38 8.71 1.01 21.05
C MET A 38 9.38 1.09 22.43
N ASN A 39 8.92 0.27 23.37
CA ASN A 39 9.64 0.02 24.62
C ASN A 39 10.92 -0.80 24.39
N ASP A 40 11.88 -0.71 25.31
CA ASP A 40 13.23 -1.32 25.22
C ASP A 40 13.21 -2.86 25.04
N ASP A 41 12.22 -3.54 25.62
CA ASP A 41 12.12 -5.01 25.58
C ASP A 41 11.43 -5.55 24.31
N VAL A 42 11.06 -4.69 23.35
CA VAL A 42 10.50 -5.11 22.06
C VAL A 42 11.64 -5.32 21.07
N LYS A 43 11.77 -6.55 20.57
CA LYS A 43 12.77 -6.90 19.57
C LYS A 43 12.24 -6.88 18.15
N MET A 44 13.06 -6.32 17.26
CA MET A 44 12.80 -6.25 15.82
C MET A 44 13.53 -7.36 15.09
N ASN A 45 12.79 -8.17 14.35
CA ASN A 45 13.34 -9.20 13.47
C ASN A 45 12.82 -9.00 12.05
N THR A 46 13.69 -8.55 11.14
CA THR A 46 13.34 -8.45 9.72
C THR A 46 13.32 -9.83 9.09
N ILE A 47 12.22 -10.14 8.41
CA ILE A 47 11.97 -11.41 7.77
C ILE A 47 11.69 -11.21 6.28
N PHE A 48 12.15 -12.16 5.47
CA PHE A 48 11.76 -12.26 4.07
C PHE A 48 10.46 -13.08 4.00
N GLY A 49 9.37 -12.48 3.52
CA GLY A 49 8.04 -13.08 3.49
C GLY A 49 7.09 -12.52 4.55
N ASP A 50 5.96 -13.19 4.76
CA ASP A 50 4.78 -12.69 5.47
C ASP A 50 4.73 -13.00 6.97
N GLY A 51 5.71 -13.74 7.49
CA GLY A 51 5.83 -14.05 8.92
C GLY A 51 4.91 -15.15 9.45
N SER A 52 4.06 -15.74 8.60
CA SER A 52 3.10 -16.80 8.99
C SER A 52 3.76 -18.17 9.20
N ASN A 53 4.95 -18.41 8.62
CA ASN A 53 5.67 -19.70 8.67
C ASN A 53 7.11 -19.54 9.19
N GLN A 54 7.31 -19.52 10.52
CA GLN A 54 8.65 -19.33 11.12
C GLN A 54 9.46 -20.62 11.34
N GLU A 55 8.94 -21.82 11.01
CA GLU A 55 9.61 -23.10 11.37
C GLU A 55 10.67 -23.64 10.40
N THR A 56 10.94 -23.02 9.25
CA THR A 56 11.95 -23.55 8.30
C THR A 56 13.34 -22.94 8.50
N GLY A 57 14.35 -23.79 8.65
CA GLY A 57 15.75 -23.42 8.92
C GLY A 57 16.38 -22.46 7.90
N LEU A 58 17.57 -21.95 8.26
CA LEU A 58 18.31 -20.87 7.56
C LEU A 58 18.51 -21.13 6.05
N LEU A 59 18.67 -22.40 5.65
CA LEU A 59 18.80 -22.81 4.24
C LEU A 59 17.47 -22.78 3.46
N GLY A 60 16.33 -23.03 4.13
CA GLY A 60 15.00 -22.94 3.52
C GLY A 60 14.58 -21.51 3.24
N LYS A 61 14.93 -20.58 4.15
CA LYS A 61 14.65 -19.13 4.03
C LYS A 61 15.33 -18.48 2.83
N ILE A 62 16.55 -18.91 2.49
CA ILE A 62 17.31 -18.36 1.35
C ILE A 62 16.76 -18.88 0.02
N PHE A 63 16.36 -20.15 -0.04
CA PHE A 63 15.79 -20.74 -1.26
C PHE A 63 14.38 -20.23 -1.57
N SER A 64 13.56 -19.98 -0.54
CA SER A 64 12.24 -19.35 -0.70
C SER A 64 12.34 -17.86 -1.05
N ALA A 65 13.32 -17.15 -0.47
CA ALA A 65 13.60 -15.74 -0.82
C ALA A 65 14.09 -15.59 -2.26
N GLY A 66 15.02 -16.46 -2.71
CA GLY A 66 15.52 -16.43 -4.09
C GLY A 66 14.44 -16.70 -5.14
N LYS A 67 13.49 -17.60 -4.86
CA LYS A 67 12.37 -17.89 -5.78
C LYS A 67 11.34 -16.75 -5.83
N ARG A 68 11.10 -16.03 -4.72
CA ARG A 68 10.18 -14.87 -4.65
C ARG A 68 10.76 -13.57 -5.23
N ILE A 69 12.07 -13.37 -5.10
CA ILE A 69 12.79 -12.28 -5.78
C ILE A 69 12.68 -12.47 -7.31
N LEU A 70 12.69 -13.71 -7.79
CA LEU A 70 12.52 -14.02 -9.22
C LEU A 70 11.05 -13.89 -9.70
N THR A 71 10.04 -13.97 -8.83
CA THR A 71 8.63 -13.73 -9.17
C THR A 71 8.19 -12.27 -9.04
N GLY A 72 9.03 -11.39 -8.48
CA GLY A 72 8.74 -9.97 -8.27
C GLY A 72 7.86 -9.68 -7.04
N GLU A 73 7.78 -10.61 -6.09
CA GLU A 73 6.83 -10.64 -4.97
C GLU A 73 7.51 -10.47 -3.60
N SER A 74 8.59 -9.66 -3.51
CA SER A 74 9.37 -9.57 -2.29
C SER A 74 8.74 -8.62 -1.27
N LEU A 75 7.86 -9.14 -0.41
CA LEU A 75 7.44 -8.45 0.81
C LEU A 75 8.54 -8.54 1.87
N PHE A 76 9.03 -7.38 2.32
CA PHE A 76 9.97 -7.26 3.42
C PHE A 76 9.20 -6.80 4.66
N MET A 77 9.00 -7.72 5.59
CA MET A 77 8.25 -7.48 6.83
C MET A 77 9.20 -7.44 8.01
N THR A 78 8.87 -6.62 9.00
CA THR A 78 9.54 -6.65 10.31
C THR A 78 8.56 -7.17 11.35
N VAL A 79 9.00 -8.17 12.11
CA VAL A 79 8.26 -8.70 13.27
C VAL A 79 8.78 -7.98 14.51
N PHE A 80 7.88 -7.38 15.28
CA PHE A 80 8.15 -6.77 16.57
C PHE A 80 7.60 -7.72 17.63
N THR A 81 8.44 -8.21 18.55
CA THR A 81 8.04 -9.20 19.56
C THR A 81 8.42 -8.71 20.94
N ASN A 82 7.51 -8.83 21.91
CA ASN A 82 7.81 -8.55 23.30
C ASN A 82 8.62 -9.73 23.89
N GLU A 83 9.92 -9.54 24.08
CA GLU A 83 10.81 -10.53 24.72
C GLU A 83 10.99 -10.29 26.22
N GLY A 84 10.36 -9.25 26.76
CA GLY A 84 10.44 -8.86 28.16
C GLY A 84 9.35 -9.46 29.03
N GLN A 85 9.21 -8.87 30.22
CA GLN A 85 8.13 -9.17 31.16
C GLN A 85 7.08 -8.06 31.17
N GLY A 86 5.82 -8.45 31.39
CA GLY A 86 4.69 -7.54 31.39
C GLY A 86 4.35 -6.99 30.00
N LYS A 87 3.33 -6.14 29.96
CA LYS A 87 2.83 -5.50 28.74
C LYS A 87 3.86 -4.49 28.21
N LYS A 88 4.10 -4.54 26.90
CA LYS A 88 4.98 -3.61 26.18
C LYS A 88 4.26 -3.01 24.99
N GLN A 89 4.71 -1.85 24.56
CA GLN A 89 4.06 -1.06 23.53
C GLN A 89 5.00 -0.84 22.34
N VAL A 90 4.42 -0.90 21.15
CA VAL A 90 5.05 -0.52 19.88
C VAL A 90 4.05 0.29 19.05
N SER A 91 4.52 1.39 18.46
CA SER A 91 3.67 2.31 17.70
C SER A 91 4.07 2.38 16.23
N PHE A 92 3.05 2.52 15.37
CA PHE A 92 3.18 2.63 13.92
C PHE A 92 2.44 3.85 13.38
N ALA A 93 3.05 4.54 12.42
CA ALA A 93 2.50 5.69 11.73
C ALA A 93 2.77 5.60 10.22
N SER A 94 1.85 6.13 9.41
CA SER A 94 2.04 6.26 7.97
C SER A 94 2.92 7.47 7.63
N PRO A 95 3.70 7.44 6.53
CA PRO A 95 4.54 8.56 6.12
C PRO A 95 3.76 9.75 5.51
N TYR A 96 2.43 9.73 5.50
CA TYR A 96 1.58 10.81 5.02
C TYR A 96 0.33 11.02 5.90
N PRO A 97 -0.29 12.23 5.87
CA PRO A 97 -1.45 12.54 6.70
C PRO A 97 -2.65 11.67 6.37
N GLY A 98 -3.33 11.15 7.39
CA GLY A 98 -4.52 10.34 7.21
C GLY A 98 -5.00 9.65 8.48
N LYS A 99 -6.00 8.77 8.30
CA LYS A 99 -6.65 8.02 9.37
C LYS A 99 -6.27 6.54 9.34
N ILE A 100 -6.22 5.91 10.51
CA ILE A 100 -5.97 4.48 10.66
C ILE A 100 -7.31 3.77 10.86
N VAL A 101 -7.49 2.66 10.15
CA VAL A 101 -8.70 1.85 10.20
C VAL A 101 -8.31 0.46 10.75
N PRO A 102 -8.85 0.07 11.91
CA PRO A 102 -8.71 -1.29 12.41
C PRO A 102 -9.62 -2.24 11.62
N ILE A 103 -9.07 -3.38 11.23
CA ILE A 103 -9.71 -4.44 10.45
C ILE A 103 -9.60 -5.73 11.26
N ASP A 104 -10.71 -6.16 11.85
CA ASP A 104 -10.81 -7.49 12.43
C ASP A 104 -11.09 -8.50 11.31
N LEU A 105 -10.11 -9.35 10.98
CA LEU A 105 -10.25 -10.31 9.90
C LEU A 105 -11.33 -11.37 10.20
N SER A 106 -11.60 -11.66 11.47
CA SER A 106 -12.65 -12.61 11.86
C SER A 106 -14.04 -12.10 11.45
N GLU A 107 -14.28 -10.79 11.55
CA GLU A 107 -15.53 -10.14 11.11
C GLU A 107 -15.71 -10.14 9.57
N PHE A 108 -14.60 -10.22 8.83
CA PHE A 108 -14.60 -10.23 7.36
C PHE A 108 -14.46 -11.64 6.76
N GLY A 109 -14.72 -12.68 7.55
CA GLY A 109 -14.64 -14.07 7.11
C GLY A 109 -13.23 -14.47 6.68
N GLY A 110 -12.25 -13.96 7.40
CA GLY A 110 -10.84 -14.32 7.35
C GLY A 110 -10.03 -13.76 6.19
N LYS A 111 -10.58 -12.83 5.40
CA LYS A 111 -9.85 -12.20 4.28
C LYS A 111 -10.26 -10.76 4.05
N PHE A 112 -9.27 -9.88 3.97
CA PHE A 112 -9.39 -8.49 3.54
C PHE A 112 -8.38 -8.18 2.44
N ILE A 113 -8.73 -7.33 1.48
CA ILE A 113 -7.83 -6.90 0.40
C ILE A 113 -7.54 -5.41 0.59
N CYS A 114 -6.27 -5.01 0.61
CA CYS A 114 -5.86 -3.61 0.73
C CYS A 114 -4.82 -3.23 -0.32
N GLN A 115 -4.72 -1.95 -0.63
CA GLN A 115 -3.63 -1.44 -1.44
C GLN A 115 -2.32 -1.55 -0.64
N LYS A 116 -1.21 -1.88 -1.31
CA LYS A 116 0.10 -2.05 -0.66
C LYS A 116 0.47 -0.90 0.28
N ASP A 117 0.45 0.34 -0.22
CA ASP A 117 0.83 1.52 0.59
C ASP A 117 -0.21 1.90 1.66
N ALA A 118 -1.34 1.18 1.73
CA ALA A 118 -2.32 1.31 2.79
C ALA A 118 -2.09 0.32 3.93
N PHE A 119 -1.35 -0.77 3.74
CA PHE A 119 -1.05 -1.69 4.83
C PHE A 119 -0.11 -1.02 5.85
N LEU A 120 -0.46 -1.08 7.15
CA LEU A 120 0.36 -0.48 8.21
C LEU A 120 1.02 -1.56 9.07
N CYS A 121 0.20 -2.37 9.76
CA CYS A 121 0.66 -3.48 10.57
C CYS A 121 -0.46 -4.50 10.80
N ALA A 122 -0.14 -5.69 11.27
CA ALA A 122 -1.10 -6.72 11.65
C ALA A 122 -0.57 -7.61 12.78
N ALA A 123 -1.47 -8.26 13.51
CA ALA A 123 -1.12 -9.26 14.51
C ALA A 123 -0.23 -10.36 13.90
N LYS A 124 0.79 -10.82 14.64
CA LYS A 124 1.62 -11.94 14.22
C LYS A 124 0.73 -13.17 14.02
N GLY A 125 0.83 -13.79 12.84
CA GLY A 125 -0.01 -14.92 12.43
C GLY A 125 -1.02 -14.58 11.33
N VAL A 126 -1.32 -13.30 11.11
CA VAL A 126 -1.95 -12.85 9.86
C VAL A 126 -1.00 -13.09 8.70
N SER A 127 -1.47 -13.75 7.65
CA SER A 127 -0.74 -13.94 6.40
C SER A 127 -0.97 -12.75 5.47
N ILE A 128 0.12 -12.19 4.97
CA ILE A 128 0.12 -11.09 4.00
C ILE A 128 0.66 -11.64 2.67
N GLY A 129 -0.13 -11.51 1.61
CA GLY A 129 0.27 -11.94 0.28
C GLY A 129 -0.15 -10.92 -0.76
N ILE A 130 0.33 -11.08 -2.00
CA ILE A 130 -0.15 -10.29 -3.13
C ILE A 130 -1.47 -10.93 -3.61
N GLU A 131 -2.53 -10.14 -3.69
CA GLU A 131 -3.80 -10.53 -4.33
C GLU A 131 -3.73 -10.25 -5.82
N PHE A 132 -3.19 -9.08 -6.19
CA PHE A 132 -3.17 -8.61 -7.56
C PHE A 132 -1.99 -7.65 -7.77
N SER A 133 -1.35 -7.74 -8.93
CA SER A 133 -0.31 -6.79 -9.34
C SER A 133 -0.47 -6.46 -10.82
N LYS A 134 -0.50 -5.17 -11.15
CA LYS A 134 -0.54 -4.67 -12.54
C LYS A 134 0.36 -3.46 -12.69
N ARG A 135 1.22 -3.50 -13.71
CA ARG A 135 2.13 -2.39 -14.07
C ARG A 135 1.35 -1.24 -14.71
N LEU A 136 0.74 -0.39 -13.90
CA LEU A 136 0.01 0.80 -14.34
C LEU A 136 0.93 2.02 -14.40
N GLY A 137 1.60 2.22 -15.54
CA GLY A 137 2.46 3.39 -15.79
C GLY A 137 3.74 3.43 -14.91
N ARG A 138 4.90 3.64 -15.53
CA ARG A 138 6.16 3.75 -14.79
C ARG A 138 6.27 5.17 -14.21
N GLY A 139 5.99 5.37 -12.93
CA GLY A 139 6.36 6.61 -12.24
C GLY A 139 5.59 6.96 -10.98
N LEU A 140 4.29 6.64 -10.89
CA LEU A 140 3.44 7.12 -9.78
C LEU A 140 3.22 6.11 -8.64
N PHE A 141 3.51 4.83 -8.87
CA PHE A 141 3.35 3.74 -7.89
C PHE A 141 4.69 3.03 -7.60
N GLY A 142 5.74 3.80 -7.28
CA GLY A 142 7.01 3.23 -6.79
C GLY A 142 7.79 2.34 -7.78
N GLY A 143 7.44 2.35 -9.07
CA GLY A 143 8.10 1.54 -10.11
C GLY A 143 7.60 0.09 -10.22
N GLU A 144 7.02 -0.46 -9.16
CA GLU A 144 6.43 -1.82 -9.13
C GLU A 144 5.03 -1.86 -9.77
N GLY A 145 4.31 -0.72 -9.74
CA GLY A 145 2.97 -0.59 -10.29
C GLY A 145 1.90 -0.67 -9.20
N PHE A 146 0.66 -0.92 -9.61
CA PHE A 146 -0.45 -1.02 -8.67
C PHE A 146 -0.54 -2.43 -8.09
N ILE A 147 -0.34 -2.54 -6.78
CA ILE A 147 -0.32 -3.79 -6.03
C ILE A 147 -1.42 -3.76 -4.98
N MET A 148 -2.25 -4.81 -4.99
CA MET A 148 -3.18 -5.13 -3.92
C MET A 148 -2.65 -6.32 -3.15
N GLU A 149 -2.68 -6.22 -1.84
CA GLU A 149 -2.31 -7.25 -0.89
C GLU A 149 -3.57 -7.87 -0.29
N LYS A 150 -3.51 -9.17 -0.02
CA LYS A 150 -4.49 -9.91 0.76
C LYS A 150 -3.95 -10.12 2.17
N LEU A 151 -4.81 -9.86 3.14
CA LEU A 151 -4.61 -10.13 4.55
C LEU A 151 -5.53 -11.29 4.92
N GLU A 152 -4.97 -12.42 5.33
CA GLU A 152 -5.70 -13.66 5.60
C GLU A 152 -5.39 -14.18 7.00
N GLY A 153 -6.41 -14.52 7.78
CA GLY A 153 -6.26 -14.98 9.16
C GLY A 153 -7.45 -14.62 10.04
N ASP A 154 -7.23 -14.65 11.34
CA ASP A 154 -8.24 -14.44 12.39
C ASP A 154 -7.87 -13.32 13.37
N GLY A 155 -6.79 -12.57 13.09
CA GLY A 155 -6.31 -11.48 13.94
C GLY A 155 -6.64 -10.08 13.43
N MET A 156 -6.23 -9.09 14.21
CA MET A 156 -6.34 -7.67 13.85
C MET A 156 -5.32 -7.29 12.78
N ALA A 157 -5.76 -6.48 11.82
CA ALA A 157 -4.91 -5.75 10.89
C ALA A 157 -5.25 -4.25 10.94
N PHE A 158 -4.29 -3.42 10.58
CA PHE A 158 -4.42 -1.98 10.56
C PHE A 158 -4.01 -1.46 9.19
N ILE A 159 -4.90 -0.68 8.60
CA ILE A 159 -4.67 -0.01 7.32
C ILE A 159 -4.73 1.50 7.49
N HIS A 160 -4.03 2.24 6.64
CA HIS A 160 -3.99 3.68 6.61
C HIS A 160 -4.70 4.23 5.37
N ALA A 161 -5.52 5.26 5.57
CA ALA A 161 -6.22 5.99 4.53
C ALA A 161 -5.75 7.45 4.49
N GLY A 162 -5.14 7.86 3.39
CA GLY A 162 -4.60 9.21 3.19
C GLY A 162 -5.67 10.30 3.12
N GLY A 163 -5.51 11.35 3.90
CA GLY A 163 -6.52 12.39 4.09
C GLY A 163 -7.74 11.87 4.85
N THR A 164 -8.94 12.05 4.29
CA THR A 164 -10.17 11.52 4.88
C THR A 164 -10.59 10.20 4.24
N MET A 165 -11.28 9.36 5.02
CA MET A 165 -11.73 8.04 4.62
C MET A 165 -13.25 8.02 4.41
N ALA A 166 -13.68 7.37 3.33
CA ALA A 166 -15.08 7.05 3.08
C ALA A 166 -15.30 5.53 3.05
N LYS A 167 -16.19 5.04 3.93
CA LYS A 167 -16.67 3.65 3.94
C LYS A 167 -17.93 3.53 3.08
N LYS A 168 -17.93 2.64 2.09
CA LYS A 168 -19.06 2.37 1.19
C LYS A 168 -19.47 0.91 1.30
N VAL A 169 -20.74 0.66 1.59
CA VAL A 169 -21.33 -0.68 1.60
C VAL A 169 -22.09 -0.86 0.29
N LEU A 170 -21.58 -1.68 -0.60
CA LEU A 170 -22.16 -1.96 -1.90
C LEU A 170 -23.11 -3.15 -1.81
N GLN A 171 -24.32 -2.98 -2.33
CA GLN A 171 -25.31 -4.06 -2.46
C GLN A 171 -24.94 -5.02 -3.60
N PRO A 172 -25.52 -6.24 -3.66
CA PRO A 172 -25.28 -7.16 -4.76
C PRO A 172 -25.53 -6.50 -6.12
N GLY A 173 -24.51 -6.52 -6.99
CA GLY A 173 -24.58 -5.92 -8.32
C GLY A 173 -24.38 -4.40 -8.38
N GLU A 174 -24.35 -3.69 -7.26
CA GLU A 174 -24.06 -2.25 -7.21
C GLU A 174 -22.61 -1.99 -7.62
N ILE A 175 -22.39 -0.98 -8.47
CA ILE A 175 -21.08 -0.66 -9.03
C ILE A 175 -20.62 0.70 -8.51
N LEU A 176 -19.39 0.74 -7.99
CA LEU A 176 -18.65 1.94 -7.64
C LEU A 176 -17.44 2.08 -8.56
N LYS A 177 -17.34 3.22 -9.26
CA LYS A 177 -16.14 3.59 -10.03
C LYS A 177 -15.25 4.51 -9.21
N VAL A 178 -13.96 4.20 -9.13
CA VAL A 178 -13.00 4.90 -8.26
C VAL A 178 -11.69 5.14 -9.01
N ASP A 179 -11.05 6.28 -8.79
CA ASP A 179 -9.62 6.43 -9.08
C ASP A 179 -8.84 5.30 -8.40
N THR A 180 -8.06 4.55 -9.18
CA THR A 180 -7.32 3.39 -8.68
C THR A 180 -6.43 3.73 -7.48
N GLY A 181 -5.82 4.93 -7.44
CA GLY A 181 -5.01 5.36 -6.29
C GLY A 181 -5.83 5.64 -5.03
N CYS A 182 -7.11 5.98 -5.16
CA CYS A 182 -8.00 6.28 -4.04
C CYS A 182 -8.55 5.02 -3.33
N ILE A 183 -8.26 3.83 -3.82
CA ILE A 183 -8.66 2.59 -3.14
C ILE A 183 -7.72 2.34 -1.96
N VAL A 184 -8.28 2.20 -0.76
CA VAL A 184 -7.55 1.77 0.45
C VAL A 184 -7.66 0.25 0.58
N GLY A 185 -8.87 -0.29 0.47
CA GLY A 185 -9.13 -1.71 0.57
C GLY A 185 -10.61 -2.07 0.52
N PHE A 186 -10.90 -3.36 0.45
CA PHE A 186 -12.25 -3.89 0.34
C PHE A 186 -12.35 -5.34 0.84
N THR A 187 -13.57 -5.74 1.17
CA THR A 187 -13.89 -7.12 1.60
C THR A 187 -13.84 -8.09 0.44
N LYS A 188 -13.54 -9.37 0.73
CA LYS A 188 -13.33 -10.46 -0.25
C LYS A 188 -14.41 -10.69 -1.32
N ASN A 189 -15.64 -10.22 -1.10
CA ASN A 189 -16.77 -10.44 -2.02
C ASN A 189 -16.94 -9.31 -3.06
N ILE A 190 -16.11 -8.26 -2.99
CA ILE A 190 -16.10 -7.21 -4.02
C ILE A 190 -15.39 -7.73 -5.26
N ASP A 191 -16.09 -7.71 -6.40
CA ASP A 191 -15.49 -7.93 -7.70
C ASP A 191 -14.76 -6.66 -8.15
N TYR A 192 -13.54 -6.82 -8.68
CA TYR A 192 -12.59 -5.74 -8.93
C TYR A 192 -11.95 -5.87 -10.30
N ASP A 193 -12.06 -4.81 -11.10
CA ASP A 193 -11.36 -4.70 -12.38
C ASP A 193 -10.79 -3.30 -12.61
N ILE A 194 -9.68 -3.21 -13.36
CA ILE A 194 -9.03 -1.94 -13.73
C ILE A 194 -9.29 -1.66 -15.20
N GLU A 195 -10.11 -0.64 -15.43
CA GLU A 195 -10.48 -0.17 -16.76
C GLU A 195 -9.59 1.02 -17.18
N PHE A 196 -9.07 0.97 -18.40
CA PHE A 196 -8.36 2.10 -19.00
C PHE A 196 -9.37 3.11 -19.55
N VAL A 197 -9.22 4.36 -19.13
CA VAL A 197 -10.10 5.45 -19.54
C VAL A 197 -9.44 6.12 -20.75
N GLY A 198 -9.66 5.53 -21.92
CA GLY A 198 -8.99 5.96 -23.15
C GLY A 198 -9.27 7.42 -23.53
N GLY A 199 -8.22 8.11 -24.00
CA GLY A 199 -8.32 9.40 -24.68
C GLY A 199 -7.12 10.31 -24.42
N ILE A 200 -6.30 10.54 -25.45
CA ILE A 200 -5.14 11.47 -25.42
C ILE A 200 -5.55 12.86 -24.89
N LYS A 201 -6.79 13.28 -25.13
CA LYS A 201 -7.32 14.56 -24.64
C LYS A 201 -7.51 14.59 -23.12
N ASN A 202 -7.99 13.52 -22.47
CA ASN A 202 -8.16 13.52 -21.01
C ASN A 202 -6.80 13.38 -20.29
N THR A 203 -5.86 12.64 -20.87
CA THR A 203 -4.51 12.47 -20.33
C THR A 203 -3.68 13.75 -20.37
N VAL A 204 -3.83 14.55 -21.43
CA VAL A 204 -3.02 15.76 -21.64
C VAL A 204 -3.64 17.00 -20.97
N PHE A 205 -4.97 17.05 -20.81
CA PHE A 205 -5.67 18.23 -20.29
C PHE A 205 -6.34 18.06 -18.92
N GLY A 206 -6.53 16.82 -18.43
CA GLY A 206 -7.36 16.56 -17.25
C GLY A 206 -6.61 16.40 -15.92
N GLY A 207 -5.36 15.95 -15.92
CA GLY A 207 -4.63 15.63 -14.68
C GLY A 207 -5.25 14.47 -13.85
N GLU A 208 -6.40 13.95 -14.25
CA GLU A 208 -7.06 12.76 -13.71
C GLU A 208 -6.39 11.49 -14.24
N GLY A 209 -6.27 10.47 -13.40
CA GLY A 209 -5.56 9.23 -13.72
C GLY A 209 -6.10 8.52 -14.97
N LEU A 210 -5.21 7.84 -15.69
CA LEU A 210 -5.51 7.07 -16.90
C LEU A 210 -6.38 5.82 -16.67
N PHE A 211 -6.62 5.47 -15.42
CA PHE A 211 -7.25 4.22 -15.02
C PHE A 211 -8.28 4.50 -13.91
N PHE A 212 -9.48 3.93 -14.07
CA PHE A 212 -10.43 3.80 -12.98
C PHE A 212 -10.57 2.32 -12.63
N ALA A 213 -10.80 2.05 -11.37
CA ALA A 213 -11.22 0.77 -10.87
C ALA A 213 -12.75 0.69 -10.85
N LYS A 214 -13.28 -0.43 -11.31
CA LYS A 214 -14.68 -0.83 -11.15
C LYS A 214 -14.76 -1.82 -10.00
N LEU A 215 -15.48 -1.43 -8.94
CA LEU A 215 -15.76 -2.26 -7.77
C LEU A 215 -17.24 -2.64 -7.78
N GLN A 216 -17.57 -3.92 -7.77
CA GLN A 216 -18.95 -4.40 -7.79
C GLN A 216 -19.28 -5.24 -6.55
N GLY A 217 -20.40 -4.91 -5.91
CA GLY A 217 -20.86 -5.55 -4.68
C GLY A 217 -21.42 -6.96 -4.85
N PRO A 218 -21.62 -7.68 -3.72
CA PRO A 218 -21.77 -7.11 -2.39
C PRO A 218 -20.49 -7.04 -1.56
N GLY A 219 -20.37 -5.99 -0.73
CA GLY A 219 -19.27 -5.90 0.24
C GLY A 219 -19.02 -4.47 0.75
N THR A 220 -17.94 -4.31 1.50
CA THR A 220 -17.49 -3.00 1.98
C THR A 220 -16.22 -2.57 1.26
N VAL A 221 -16.18 -1.29 0.88
CA VAL A 221 -15.05 -0.62 0.23
C VAL A 221 -14.63 0.58 1.07
N TYR A 222 -13.32 0.76 1.24
CA TYR A 222 -12.69 1.89 1.92
C TYR A 222 -11.93 2.75 0.90
N ILE A 223 -12.27 4.04 0.87
CA ILE A 223 -11.75 5.01 -0.11
C ILE A 223 -11.03 6.15 0.62
N GLN A 224 -9.93 6.62 0.06
CA GLN A 224 -9.14 7.75 0.56
C GLN A 224 -9.25 8.98 -0.35
N SER A 225 -9.28 10.17 0.25
CA SER A 225 -9.36 11.43 -0.50
C SER A 225 -8.00 11.89 -1.04
N LEU A 226 -6.92 11.55 -0.34
CA LEU A 226 -5.56 12.01 -0.65
C LEU A 226 -4.61 10.82 -0.78
N PRO A 227 -4.63 10.11 -1.92
CA PRO A 227 -3.70 9.00 -2.12
C PRO A 227 -2.26 9.50 -2.26
N PHE A 228 -1.32 8.76 -1.68
CA PHE A 228 0.10 9.14 -1.66
C PHE A 228 0.67 9.35 -3.07
N SER A 229 0.29 8.50 -4.03
CA SER A 229 0.71 8.62 -5.43
C SER A 229 0.34 9.97 -6.07
N ARG A 230 -0.83 10.52 -5.74
CA ARG A 230 -1.27 11.85 -6.22
C ARG A 230 -0.47 12.96 -5.57
N LEU A 231 -0.24 12.87 -4.26
CA LEU A 231 0.59 13.83 -3.52
C LEU A 231 2.03 13.85 -4.07
N ALA A 232 2.66 12.67 -4.18
CA ALA A 232 4.00 12.50 -4.71
C ALA A 232 4.12 13.00 -6.15
N GLY A 233 3.17 12.62 -7.03
CA GLY A 233 3.13 13.09 -8.41
C GLY A 233 3.04 14.62 -8.51
N ARG A 234 2.26 15.26 -7.63
CA ARG A 234 2.12 16.72 -7.60
C ARG A 234 3.39 17.41 -7.13
N VAL A 235 4.06 16.88 -6.10
CA VAL A 235 5.34 17.40 -5.61
C VAL A 235 6.42 17.26 -6.68
N LEU A 236 6.53 16.09 -7.33
CA LEU A 236 7.50 15.86 -8.40
C LEU A 236 7.29 16.77 -9.62
N ALA A 237 6.03 17.03 -9.99
CA ALA A 237 5.72 17.97 -11.07
C ALA A 237 6.09 19.43 -10.76
N MET A 238 6.24 19.77 -9.48
CA MET A 238 6.65 21.10 -9.01
C MET A 238 8.13 21.17 -8.61
N ALA A 239 8.81 20.03 -8.49
CA ALA A 239 10.23 20.00 -8.19
C ALA A 239 11.00 20.68 -9.32
N PRO A 240 11.99 21.53 -9.02
CA PRO A 240 12.83 22.12 -10.05
C PRO A 240 13.42 21.00 -10.89
N GLN A 241 13.11 20.97 -12.18
CA GLN A 241 13.95 20.23 -13.12
C GLN A 241 15.27 21.00 -13.13
N ASN A 242 16.20 20.65 -12.23
CA ASN A 242 17.55 21.15 -12.31
C ASN A 242 18.04 20.80 -13.71
N GLY A 243 18.15 21.83 -14.54
CA GLY A 243 18.63 21.77 -15.90
C GLY A 243 19.96 21.04 -15.90
N GLY A 244 19.91 19.76 -16.27
CA GLY A 244 21.02 19.13 -16.93
C GLY A 244 21.14 19.83 -18.27
N ASP A 245 21.97 20.87 -18.31
CA ASP A 245 22.61 21.31 -19.53
C ASP A 245 23.36 20.10 -20.10
N LYS A 246 22.71 19.36 -20.98
CA LYS A 246 23.32 18.38 -21.87
C LYS A 246 22.60 18.48 -23.19
N GLY A 247 23.30 19.08 -24.14
CA GLY A 247 22.88 19.18 -25.52
C GLY A 247 22.64 17.82 -26.17
N GLU A 248 22.08 17.94 -27.37
CA GLU A 248 22.04 16.93 -28.42
C GLU A 248 21.49 15.55 -28.02
N GLY A 249 20.24 15.31 -28.39
CA GLY A 249 19.74 13.93 -28.50
C GLY A 249 18.32 13.69 -28.01
N SER A 250 17.41 14.67 -28.06
CA SER A 250 15.98 14.35 -27.99
C SER A 250 15.43 14.18 -29.40
N ILE A 251 14.98 12.97 -29.69
CA ILE A 251 14.31 12.53 -30.93
C ILE A 251 12.97 13.27 -31.14
N LEU A 252 12.60 14.19 -30.22
CA LEU A 252 11.48 15.11 -30.33
C LEU A 252 11.83 16.47 -31.01
N GLY A 253 13.11 16.76 -31.25
CA GLY A 253 13.53 17.99 -31.95
C GLY A 253 13.26 17.98 -33.47
N GLY A 254 12.93 16.82 -34.06
CA GLY A 254 12.76 16.68 -35.51
C GLY A 254 11.48 17.29 -36.08
N ILE A 255 10.47 17.56 -35.24
CA ILE A 255 9.17 18.10 -35.70
C ILE A 255 9.15 19.64 -35.67
N GLY A 256 10.03 20.28 -34.88
CA GLY A 256 10.12 21.74 -34.79
C GLY A 256 10.76 22.40 -36.01
N ASN A 257 11.69 21.72 -36.69
CA ASN A 257 12.47 22.29 -37.80
C ASN A 257 11.81 22.14 -39.18
N ILE A 258 10.61 21.56 -39.28
CA ILE A 258 9.83 21.48 -40.53
C ILE A 258 8.81 22.62 -40.66
N LEU A 259 8.52 23.35 -39.57
CA LEU A 259 7.59 24.47 -39.57
C LEU A 259 8.25 25.85 -39.63
N ASP A 260 9.57 25.94 -39.42
CA ASP A 260 10.32 27.20 -39.48
C ASP A 260 10.98 27.40 -40.85
N GLY A 261 10.13 27.27 -41.89
CA GLY A 261 10.48 27.55 -43.27
C GLY A 261 10.60 29.05 -43.53
N ASP A 262 11.78 29.43 -44.00
CA ASP A 262 12.06 30.45 -45.01
C ASP A 262 11.43 31.84 -44.79
N ASN A 263 12.26 32.82 -44.42
CA ASN A 263 12.18 34.15 -45.04
C ASN A 263 13.56 34.82 -45.07
N ARG A 264 14.11 34.82 -46.28
CA ARG A 264 15.23 35.64 -46.75
C ARG A 264 14.88 37.12 -46.62
N PHE A 265 15.82 37.93 -46.13
CA PHE A 265 16.43 39.08 -46.82
C PHE A 265 17.72 39.46 -46.09
#